data_AF-A0A015JJQ4-F1
#
_entry.id   AF-A0A015JJQ4-F1
#
_cell.length_a   1.000
_cell.length_b   1.000
_cell.length_c   1.000
_cell.angle_alpha   90.00
_cell.angle_beta   90.00
_cell.angle_gamma   90.00
#
_symmetry.space_group_name_H-M   'P 1'
#
loop_
_entity.id
_entity.type
_entity.pdbx_description
1 polymer ?
#
loop_
_entity_poly.entity_id
_entity_poly.type
_entity_poly.pdbx_seq_one_letter_code
_entity_poly.pdbx_strand_id
1 'polypeptide(L)'
;MRILETQGNQKGQIAVMFHEKRTKKAWFSKSEEEICWEQWAVTINTVICRTDGETLRIRKEMSAQLTTCFLNIIRFINDKKDHIPPITTLEANPFPFQIVIPSTTDTWGTMLKRMLADPSQQI
;
A
#
# COMPACT_ATOMS: atom_id res chain seq x y z
N MET A 1 -8.33 6.71 15.55
CA MET A 1 -8.72 5.28 15.65
C MET A 1 -7.43 4.45 15.68
N ARG A 2 -7.15 3.70 16.75
CA ARG A 2 -6.04 2.72 16.78
C ARG A 2 -6.63 1.39 16.34
N ILE A 3 -6.13 0.82 15.25
CA ILE A 3 -6.70 -0.40 14.64
C ILE A 3 -6.05 -1.68 15.20
N LEU A 4 -4.81 -1.56 15.67
CA LEU A 4 -4.14 -2.61 16.43
C LEU A 4 -4.14 -2.19 17.90
N GLU A 5 -4.76 -3.00 18.75
CA GLU A 5 -4.76 -2.82 20.20
C GLU A 5 -3.53 -3.48 20.82
N THR A 6 -3.14 -3.01 21.99
CA THR A 6 -2.04 -3.57 22.79
C THR A 6 -2.41 -4.89 23.48
N GLN A 7 -3.50 -5.55 23.08
CA GLN A 7 -3.98 -6.80 23.66
C GLN A 7 -3.67 -7.98 22.73
N GLY A 8 -2.64 -8.74 23.09
CA GLY A 8 -2.20 -9.92 22.34
C GLY A 8 -1.39 -9.62 21.07
N ASN A 9 -0.92 -10.70 20.43
CA ASN A 9 -0.36 -10.62 19.09
C ASN A 9 -1.51 -10.46 18.10
N GLN A 10 -1.42 -9.44 17.25
CA GLN A 10 -2.45 -9.07 16.29
C GLN A 10 -1.84 -8.96 14.89
N LYS A 11 -2.68 -9.19 13.88
CA LYS A 11 -2.30 -9.05 12.48
C LYS A 11 -3.11 -7.92 11.87
N GLY A 12 -2.42 -6.88 11.42
CA GLY A 12 -2.96 -5.80 10.62
C GLY A 12 -2.50 -5.91 9.17
N GLN A 13 -3.19 -5.20 8.28
CA GLN A 13 -2.76 -5.04 6.90
C GLN A 13 -2.91 -3.57 6.51
N ILE A 14 -2.08 -3.12 5.58
CA ILE A 14 -2.20 -1.82 4.91
C ILE A 14 -2.03 -2.04 3.40
N ALA A 15 -2.69 -1.21 2.61
CA ALA A 15 -2.47 -1.11 1.18
C ALA A 15 -1.75 0.20 0.87
N VAL A 16 -0.78 0.17 -0.03
CA VAL A 16 -0.26 1.37 -0.71
C VAL A 16 -0.61 1.25 -2.18
N MET A 17 -1.26 2.26 -2.73
CA MET A 17 -1.68 2.28 -4.13
C MET A 17 -1.05 3.45 -4.86
N PHE A 18 -0.51 3.21 -6.04
CA PHE A 18 0.00 4.24 -6.94
C PHE A 18 -0.96 4.45 -8.10
N HIS A 19 -1.14 5.72 -8.47
CA HIS A 19 -2.08 6.15 -9.50
C HIS A 19 -1.38 6.96 -10.59
N GLU A 20 -2.02 7.00 -11.76
CA GLU A 20 -1.65 7.83 -12.90
C GLU A 20 -2.84 8.76 -13.19
N LYS A 21 -2.56 10.06 -13.33
CA LYS A 21 -3.55 11.03 -13.82
C LYS A 21 -3.62 10.95 -15.34
N ARG A 22 -4.72 10.44 -15.87
CA ARG A 22 -4.96 10.31 -17.31
C ARG A 22 -6.00 11.33 -17.76
N THR A 23 -5.59 12.25 -18.62
CA THR A 23 -6.54 13.14 -19.31
C THR A 23 -7.07 12.46 -20.56
N LYS A 24 -8.38 12.20 -20.63
CA LYS A 24 -9.04 11.81 -21.88
C LYS A 24 -9.52 13.08 -22.59
N LYS A 25 -9.06 13.29 -23.82
CA LYS A 25 -9.59 14.35 -24.70
C LYS A 25 -10.79 13.79 -25.45
N ALA A 26 -12.00 14.12 -25.02
CA ALA A 26 -13.19 13.97 -25.84
C ALA A 26 -13.42 15.27 -26.61
N TRP A 27 -13.98 15.20 -27.82
CA TRP A 27 -14.03 16.30 -28.79
C TRP A 27 -14.76 17.57 -28.31
N PHE A 28 -15.36 17.57 -27.11
CA PHE A 28 -15.87 18.76 -26.40
C PHE A 28 -15.71 18.74 -24.87
N SER A 29 -14.94 17.83 -24.29
CA SER A 29 -14.72 17.81 -22.84
C SER A 29 -13.35 17.26 -22.46
N LYS A 30 -12.77 17.87 -21.43
CA LYS A 30 -11.57 17.36 -20.75
C LYS A 30 -12.05 16.64 -19.50
N SER A 31 -11.96 15.31 -19.47
CA SER A 31 -12.11 14.55 -18.24
C SER A 31 -10.74 14.08 -17.76
N GLU A 32 -10.51 14.19 -16.46
CA GLU A 32 -9.32 13.71 -15.76
C GLU A 32 -9.73 12.48 -14.96
N GLU A 33 -8.98 11.40 -15.12
CA GLU A 33 -9.22 10.11 -14.46
C GLU A 33 -7.96 9.72 -13.69
N GLU A 34 -8.12 9.23 -12.47
CA GLU A 34 -7.03 8.64 -11.69
C GLU A 34 -7.12 7.11 -11.79
N ILE A 35 -6.10 6.49 -12.35
CA ILE A 35 -6.07 5.04 -12.59
C ILE A 35 -5.01 4.42 -11.67
N CYS A 36 -5.41 3.49 -10.81
CA CYS A 36 -4.47 2.72 -10.02
C CYS A 36 -3.69 1.76 -10.94
N TRP A 37 -2.37 1.93 -11.02
CA TRP A 37 -1.50 1.10 -11.85
C TRP A 37 -0.62 0.14 -11.03
N GLU A 38 -0.50 0.37 -9.71
CA GLU A 38 0.24 -0.53 -8.82
C GLU A 38 -0.34 -0.53 -7.41
N GLN A 39 -0.37 -1.70 -6.76
CA GLN A 39 -0.85 -1.87 -5.40
C GLN A 39 0.05 -2.81 -4.59
N TRP A 40 0.44 -2.36 -3.40
CA TRP A 40 1.24 -3.09 -2.44
C TRP A 40 0.46 -3.43 -1.18
N ALA A 41 0.30 -4.72 -0.92
CA ALA A 41 -0.29 -5.23 0.31
C ALA A 41 0.80 -5.48 1.36
N VAL A 42 0.79 -4.73 2.46
CA VAL A 42 1.76 -4.92 3.55
C VAL A 42 1.04 -5.49 4.77
N THR A 43 1.56 -6.61 5.27
CA THR A 43 1.06 -7.25 6.49
C THR A 43 1.92 -6.84 7.68
N ILE A 44 1.26 -6.40 8.76
CA ILE A 44 1.90 -5.97 10.00
C ILE A 44 1.51 -6.97 11.09
N ASN A 45 2.49 -7.52 11.81
CA ASN A 45 2.23 -8.37 12.96
C ASN A 45 2.71 -7.65 14.22
N THR A 46 1.83 -7.50 15.20
CA THR A 46 2.21 -7.03 16.53
C THR A 46 2.69 -8.22 17.36
N VAL A 47 3.75 -8.00 18.12
CA VAL A 47 4.31 -9.00 19.02
C VAL A 47 4.43 -8.39 20.40
N ILE A 48 3.85 -9.06 21.40
CA ILE A 48 4.02 -8.69 22.80
C ILE A 48 5.23 -9.44 23.36
N CYS A 49 6.20 -8.69 23.85
CA CYS A 49 7.36 -9.23 24.56
C CYS A 49 7.06 -9.19 26.07
N ARG A 50 7.23 -10.31 26.79
CA ARG A 50 6.93 -10.39 28.24
C ARG A 50 8.18 -10.28 29.10
N THR A 51 9.36 -10.37 28.48
CA THR A 51 10.66 -10.27 29.16
C THR A 51 11.63 -9.38 28.40
N ASP A 52 12.66 -8.88 29.09
CA ASP A 52 13.74 -8.09 28.48
C ASP A 52 14.54 -8.92 27.47
N GLY A 53 14.76 -10.20 27.75
CA GLY A 53 15.46 -11.13 26.85
C GLY A 53 14.71 -11.34 25.52
N GLU A 54 13.40 -11.52 25.57
CA GLU A 54 12.56 -11.61 24.36
C GLU A 54 12.57 -10.29 23.57
N THR A 55 12.48 -9.16 24.27
CA THR A 55 12.51 -7.82 23.66
C THR A 55 13.80 -7.60 22.87
N LEU A 56 14.95 -7.96 23.45
CA LEU A 56 16.24 -7.82 22.79
C LEU A 56 16.34 -8.71 21.54
N ARG A 57 15.90 -9.97 21.65
CA ARG A 57 15.89 -10.92 20.52
C ARG A 57 15.01 -10.43 19.38
N ILE A 58 13.76 -10.06 19.69
CA ILE A 58 12.78 -9.60 18.70
C ILE A 58 13.25 -8.31 18.03
N ARG A 59 13.87 -7.37 18.75
CA ARG A 59 14.44 -6.17 18.14
C ARG A 59 15.53 -6.49 17.11
N LYS A 60 16.42 -7.43 17.42
CA LYS A 60 17.48 -7.86 16.49
C LYS A 60 16.88 -8.54 15.25
N GLU A 61 15.92 -9.44 15.44
CA GLU A 61 15.23 -10.12 14.35
C GLU A 61 14.41 -9.14 13.49
N MET A 62 13.73 -8.18 14.11
CA MET A 62 12.94 -7.16 13.42
C MET A 62 13.79 -6.30 12.48
N SER A 63 15.00 -5.92 12.90
CA SER A 63 15.94 -5.18 12.05
C SER A 63 16.33 -5.98 10.80
N ALA A 64 16.61 -7.28 10.96
CA ALA A 64 16.94 -8.17 9.84
C ALA A 64 15.73 -8.40 8.91
N GLN A 65 14.53 -8.55 9.48
CA GLN A 65 13.29 -8.69 8.70
C GLN A 65 12.98 -7.43 7.89
N LEU A 66 13.13 -6.24 8.48
CA LEU A 66 12.94 -4.97 7.77
C LEU A 66 13.95 -4.83 6.62
N THR A 67 15.22 -5.13 6.88
CA THR A 67 16.27 -5.11 5.83
C THR A 67 15.91 -6.03 4.67
N THR A 68 15.49 -7.26 4.98
CA THR A 68 15.06 -8.24 3.97
C THR A 68 13.83 -7.74 3.20
N CYS A 69 12.87 -7.13 3.89
CA CYS A 69 11.67 -6.55 3.28
C CYS A 69 12.03 -5.45 2.28
N PHE A 70 12.92 -4.51 2.66
CA PHE A 70 13.39 -3.46 1.76
C PHE A 70 14.09 -4.00 0.52
N LEU A 71 14.99 -4.98 0.69
CA LEU A 71 15.66 -5.63 -0.44
C LEU A 71 14.67 -6.34 -1.37
N ASN A 72 13.63 -6.97 -0.81
CA ASN A 72 12.57 -7.57 -1.60
C ASN A 72 11.79 -6.52 -2.40
N ILE A 73 11.45 -5.37 -1.80
CA ILE A 73 10.79 -4.25 -2.50
C ILE A 73 11.65 -3.80 -3.68
N ILE A 74 12.94 -3.55 -3.47
CA ILE A 74 13.88 -3.14 -4.53
C ILE A 74 13.93 -4.18 -5.64
N ARG A 75 14.04 -5.46 -5.28
CA ARG A 75 14.05 -6.56 -6.25
C ARG A 75 12.77 -6.59 -7.06
N PHE A 76 11.60 -6.52 -6.42
CA PHE A 76 10.31 -6.54 -7.11
C PHE A 76 10.14 -5.36 -8.07
N ILE A 77 10.54 -4.16 -7.66
CA ILE A 77 10.51 -2.97 -8.53
C ILE A 77 11.42 -3.19 -9.75
N ASN A 78 12.64 -3.70 -9.54
CA ASN A 78 13.57 -3.97 -10.63
C ASN A 78 13.05 -5.05 -11.60
N ASP A 79 12.45 -6.12 -11.08
CA ASP A 79 11.90 -7.23 -11.86
C ASP A 79 10.67 -6.82 -12.69
N LYS A 80 9.96 -5.77 -12.25
CA LYS A 80 8.69 -5.35 -12.84
C LYS A 80 8.71 -3.96 -13.45
N LYS A 81 9.84 -3.27 -13.56
CA LYS A 81 9.92 -1.86 -14.03
C LYS A 81 9.16 -1.52 -15.33
N ASP A 82 8.91 -2.50 -16.21
CA ASP A 82 8.28 -2.30 -17.52
C ASP A 82 6.81 -1.83 -17.46
N HIS A 83 6.13 -1.95 -16.31
CA HIS A 83 4.74 -1.47 -16.16
C HIS A 83 4.63 -0.06 -15.55
N ILE A 84 5.75 0.60 -15.24
CA ILE A 84 5.74 1.96 -14.68
C ILE A 84 5.25 2.94 -15.77
N PRO A 85 4.18 3.74 -15.53
CA PRO A 85 3.67 4.68 -16.51
C PRO A 85 4.68 5.79 -16.87
N PRO A 86 4.54 6.42 -18.05
CA PRO A 86 5.38 7.56 -18.40
C PRO A 86 5.13 8.74 -17.46
N ILE A 87 6.19 9.47 -17.10
CA ILE A 87 6.06 10.71 -16.33
C ILE A 87 5.50 11.80 -17.25
N THR A 88 4.28 12.26 -16.96
CA THR A 88 3.57 13.26 -17.77
C THR A 88 3.43 14.62 -17.07
N THR A 89 3.93 14.74 -15.84
CA THR A 89 3.81 15.94 -15.00
C THR A 89 5.18 16.49 -14.59
N LEU A 90 5.25 17.79 -14.33
CA LEU A 90 6.40 18.48 -13.74
C LEU A 90 6.27 18.60 -12.20
N GLU A 91 5.18 18.09 -11.63
CA GLU A 91 5.00 18.03 -10.18
C GLU A 91 6.09 17.16 -9.53
N ALA A 92 6.46 17.51 -8.29
CA ALA A 92 7.49 16.78 -7.55
C ALA A 92 7.12 15.30 -7.30
N ASN A 93 5.83 14.97 -7.28
CA ASN A 93 5.35 13.60 -7.19
C ASN A 93 4.69 13.16 -8.51
N PRO A 94 5.38 12.40 -9.37
CA PRO A 94 4.84 12.00 -10.66
C PRO A 94 3.72 10.96 -10.57
N PHE A 95 3.64 10.22 -9.45
CA PHE A 95 2.64 9.17 -9.24
C PHE A 95 1.93 9.39 -7.89
N PRO A 96 0.73 9.99 -7.89
CA PRO A 96 -0.08 10.11 -6.68
C PRO A 96 -0.27 8.75 -6.00
N PHE A 97 -0.26 8.72 -4.67
CA PHE A 97 -0.45 7.49 -3.92
C PHE A 97 -1.46 7.63 -2.78
N GLN A 98 -2.09 6.52 -2.42
CA GLN A 98 -3.02 6.41 -1.31
C GLN A 98 -2.59 5.28 -0.38
N ILE A 99 -2.66 5.53 0.93
CA ILE A 99 -2.50 4.50 1.95
C ILE A 99 -3.89 4.14 2.48
N VAL A 100 -4.25 2.87 2.41
CA VAL A 100 -5.56 2.38 2.86
C VAL A 100 -5.37 1.38 3.98
N ILE A 101 -6.10 1.59 5.08
CA ILE A 101 -6.07 0.72 6.24
C ILE A 101 -7.45 0.04 6.33
N PRO A 102 -7.53 -1.31 6.29
CA PRO A 102 -8.78 -2.03 6.44
C PRO A 102 -9.43 -1.72 7.79
N SER A 103 -10.75 -1.55 7.78
CA SER A 103 -11.53 -1.51 9.01
C SER A 103 -11.63 -2.91 9.62
N THR A 104 -11.86 -3.02 10.93
CA THR A 104 -11.95 -4.32 11.63
C THR A 104 -13.12 -5.20 11.17
N THR A 105 -14.10 -4.63 10.46
CA THR A 105 -15.27 -5.35 9.93
C THR A 105 -15.08 -5.85 8.49
N ASP A 106 -14.06 -5.34 7.77
CA ASP A 106 -13.83 -5.67 6.37
C ASP A 106 -12.73 -6.73 6.23
N THR A 107 -13.02 -7.82 5.51
CA THR A 107 -11.94 -8.74 5.10
C THR A 107 -11.09 -8.09 4.01
N TRP A 108 -9.80 -8.40 3.97
CA TRP A 108 -8.89 -7.93 2.93
C TRP A 108 -9.40 -8.22 1.51
N GLY A 109 -10.00 -9.40 1.29
CA GLY A 109 -10.58 -9.76 0.00
C GLY A 109 -11.78 -8.90 -0.40
N THR A 110 -12.67 -8.55 0.55
CA THR A 110 -13.81 -7.66 0.27
C THR A 110 -13.36 -6.21 0.08
N MET A 111 -12.37 -5.77 0.84
CA MET A 111 -11.75 -4.46 0.68
C MET A 111 -11.07 -4.32 -0.70
N LEU A 112 -10.24 -5.29 -1.09
CA LEU A 112 -9.62 -5.31 -2.42
C LEU A 112 -10.66 -5.32 -3.53
N LYS A 113 -11.72 -6.12 -3.39
CA LYS A 113 -12.82 -6.11 -4.36
C LYS A 113 -13.49 -4.75 -4.46
N ARG A 114 -13.74 -4.06 -3.34
CA ARG A 114 -14.31 -2.71 -3.34
C ARG A 114 -13.36 -1.70 -3.95
N MET A 115 -12.07 -1.81 -3.68
CA MET A 115 -11.03 -0.91 -4.20
C MET A 115 -10.78 -1.12 -5.70
N LEU A 116 -10.87 -2.36 -6.19
CA LEU A 116 -10.89 -2.66 -7.62
C LEU A 116 -12.20 -2.23 -8.29
N ALA A 117 -13.29 -2.17 -7.52
CA ALA A 117 -14.60 -1.75 -7.98
C ALA A 117 -14.84 -0.24 -7.84
N ASP A 118 -13.91 0.52 -7.25
CA ASP A 118 -14.11 1.96 -6.99
C ASP A 118 -14.05 2.72 -8.32
N PRO A 119 -15.19 3.20 -8.82
CA PRO A 119 -15.25 4.02 -10.00
C PRO A 119 -15.24 5.46 -9.52
N SER A 120 -14.09 6.12 -9.52
CA SER A 120 -14.01 7.59 -9.58
C SER A 120 -14.60 8.16 -10.90
N GLN A 121 -15.59 7.47 -11.49
CA GLN A 121 -16.26 7.71 -12.77
C GLN A 121 -17.79 7.52 -12.68
N GLN A 122 -18.43 7.69 -11.53
CA GLN A 122 -19.88 7.90 -11.47
C GLN A 122 -20.26 8.96 -10.43
N ILE A 123 -20.07 10.24 -10.80
CA ILE A 123 -21.06 11.34 -10.91
C ILE A 123 -20.30 12.56 -11.43
#